data_AF-A0A0G1YEP7-F1
#
_entry.id   AF-A0A0G1YEP7-F1
#
_cell.length_a   1.000
_cell.length_b   1.000
_cell.length_c   1.000
_cell.angle_alpha   90.00
_cell.angle_beta   90.00
_cell.angle_gamma   90.00
#
_symmetry.space_group_name_H-M   'P 1'
#
loop_
_entity.id
_entity.type
_entity.pdbx_description
1 polymer ?
#
loop_
_entity_poly.entity_id
_entity_poly.type
_entity_poly.pdbx_seq_one_letter_code
_entity_poly.pdbx_strand_id
1 'polypeptide(L)'
;MAVLTQSEYLIISNKLKVSKLINKSPLTEEGDFIDILIGLHIILEVGLNSFFRQVSLLSIKKNIDRLEIMDNIDKVGFIDKTILFIYNSKFDFGTEIEEAIKHHKIIGILRNFAETRNKLLHGHAIATFHTEENRIPRLSRSRKILNLNFLQEQITRFRKILAGMRFYLDHLDSPITESGKQDLAESYLDDSFIPEAVEL
;
A
#
# COMPACT_ATOMS: atom_id res chain seq x y z
N MET A 1 0.03 2.09 23.38
CA MET A 1 -0.92 3.09 22.80
C MET A 1 -0.21 4.09 21.89
N ALA A 2 0.89 4.75 22.30
CA ALA A 2 1.58 5.76 21.48
C ALA A 2 2.05 5.31 20.08
N VAL A 3 2.49 4.05 19.92
CA VAL A 3 2.97 3.51 18.63
C VAL A 3 1.83 3.31 17.61
N LEU A 4 0.64 2.93 18.09
CA LEU A 4 -0.56 2.77 17.25
C LEU A 4 -1.00 4.13 16.70
N THR A 5 -1.09 5.14 17.58
CA THR A 5 -1.45 6.51 17.19
C THR A 5 -0.47 7.15 16.21
N GLN A 6 0.83 6.84 16.29
CA GLN A 6 1.82 7.36 15.34
C GLN A 6 1.68 6.72 13.95
N SER A 7 1.38 5.41 13.91
CA SER A 7 1.18 4.68 12.65
C SER A 7 -0.07 5.20 11.94
N GLU A 8 -1.17 5.40 12.67
CA GLU A 8 -2.43 5.97 12.17
C GLU A 8 -2.27 7.41 11.68
N TYR A 9 -1.57 8.25 12.44
CA TYR A 9 -1.28 9.62 12.02
C TYR A 9 -0.49 9.64 10.70
N LEU A 10 0.50 8.76 10.55
CA LEU A 10 1.30 8.67 9.33
C LEU A 10 0.45 8.25 8.12
N ILE A 11 -0.47 7.31 8.29
CA ILE A 11 -1.41 6.89 7.24
C ILE A 11 -2.32 8.06 6.86
N ILE A 12 -3.00 8.67 7.83
CA ILE A 12 -3.98 9.74 7.61
C ILE A 12 -3.33 10.96 6.95
N SER A 13 -2.19 11.41 7.46
CA SER A 13 -1.46 12.55 6.89
C SER A 13 -1.03 12.31 5.44
N ASN A 14 -0.58 11.09 5.11
CA ASN A 14 -0.24 10.74 3.72
C ASN A 14 -1.49 10.62 2.84
N LYS A 15 -2.60 10.06 3.32
CA LYS A 15 -3.87 10.03 2.57
C LYS A 15 -4.30 11.45 2.20
N LEU A 16 -4.26 12.38 3.15
CA LEU A 16 -4.58 13.79 2.92
C LEU A 16 -3.61 14.45 1.93
N LYS A 17 -2.30 14.22 2.07
CA LYS A 17 -1.30 14.74 1.14
C LYS A 17 -1.55 14.24 -0.28
N VAL A 18 -1.73 12.93 -0.46
CA VAL A 18 -1.99 12.30 -1.76
C VAL A 18 -3.29 12.82 -2.37
N SER A 19 -4.37 12.89 -1.59
CA SER A 19 -5.66 13.42 -2.06
C SER A 19 -5.52 14.87 -2.55
N LYS A 20 -4.81 15.72 -1.80
CA LYS A 20 -4.56 17.11 -2.21
C LYS A 20 -3.75 17.19 -3.52
N LEU A 21 -2.73 16.35 -3.68
CA LEU A 21 -1.89 16.38 -4.88
C LEU A 21 -2.63 15.84 -6.10
N ILE A 22 -3.36 14.73 -5.97
CA ILE A 22 -4.10 14.12 -7.08
C ILE A 22 -5.19 15.05 -7.62
N ASN A 23 -5.82 15.86 -6.77
CA ASN A 23 -6.83 16.83 -7.17
C ASN A 23 -6.25 18.15 -7.74
N LYS A 24 -4.93 18.30 -7.84
CA LYS A 24 -4.30 19.47 -8.46
C LYS A 24 -4.44 19.34 -9.98
N SER A 25 -5.27 20.19 -10.60
CA SER A 25 -5.41 20.25 -12.06
C SER A 25 -4.70 21.50 -12.64
N PRO A 26 -3.80 21.35 -13.64
CA PRO A 26 -3.32 20.10 -14.22
C PRO A 26 -2.13 19.51 -13.43
N LEU A 27 -2.12 18.18 -13.26
CA LEU A 27 -1.04 17.47 -12.57
C LEU A 27 0.15 17.25 -13.52
N THR A 28 1.06 18.21 -13.55
CA THR A 28 2.16 18.25 -14.54
C THR A 28 3.56 18.24 -13.94
N GLU A 29 3.69 18.42 -12.63
CA GLU A 29 4.97 18.51 -11.96
C GLU A 29 5.51 17.12 -11.57
N GLU A 30 6.72 16.79 -12.02
CA GLU A 30 7.41 15.53 -11.70
C GLU A 30 7.54 15.31 -10.19
N GLY A 31 7.74 16.39 -9.43
CA GLY A 31 7.80 16.36 -7.97
C GLY A 31 6.49 15.87 -7.35
N ASP A 32 5.35 16.32 -7.87
CA ASP A 32 4.02 15.89 -7.41
C ASP A 32 3.81 14.39 -7.68
N PHE A 33 4.25 13.89 -8.84
CA PHE A 33 4.19 12.45 -9.14
C PHE A 33 4.99 11.61 -8.14
N ILE A 34 6.23 12.02 -7.84
CA ILE A 34 7.09 11.32 -6.89
C ILE A 34 6.46 11.34 -5.50
N ASP A 35 5.94 12.48 -5.06
CA ASP A 35 5.30 12.62 -3.77
C ASP A 35 4.04 11.76 -3.62
N ILE A 36 3.22 11.68 -4.68
CA ILE A 36 2.07 10.77 -4.71
C ILE A 36 2.54 9.32 -4.60
N LEU A 37 3.52 8.92 -5.42
CA LEU A 37 4.02 7.55 -5.42
C LEU A 37 4.58 7.15 -4.06
N ILE A 38 5.39 8.01 -3.43
CA ILE A 38 5.92 7.77 -2.08
C ILE A 38 4.76 7.66 -1.07
N GLY A 39 3.80 8.58 -1.13
CA GLY A 39 2.64 8.58 -0.25
C GLY A 39 1.84 7.28 -0.33
N LEU A 40 1.56 6.78 -1.53
CA LEU A 40 0.86 5.50 -1.74
C LEU A 40 1.64 4.31 -1.14
N HIS A 41 2.96 4.29 -1.28
CA HIS A 41 3.78 3.23 -0.68
C HIS A 41 3.78 3.28 0.85
N ILE A 42 3.88 4.47 1.44
CA ILE A 42 3.82 4.65 2.89
C ILE A 42 2.46 4.17 3.41
N ILE A 43 1.36 4.62 2.77
CA ILE A 43 0.00 4.23 3.16
C ILE A 43 -0.15 2.71 3.10
N LEU A 44 0.32 2.07 2.01
CA LEU A 44 0.20 0.62 1.87
C LEU A 44 1.03 -0.14 2.90
N GLU A 45 2.31 0.20 3.05
CA GLU A 45 3.24 -0.54 3.91
C GLU A 45 2.89 -0.38 5.39
N VAL A 46 2.65 0.85 5.84
CA VAL A 46 2.27 1.14 7.23
C VAL A 46 0.84 0.65 7.52
N GLY A 47 -0.07 0.79 6.55
CA GLY A 47 -1.44 0.31 6.63
C GLY A 47 -1.51 -1.20 6.76
N LEU A 48 -0.85 -1.95 5.88
CA LEU A 48 -0.81 -3.41 5.96
C LEU A 48 -0.11 -3.91 7.23
N ASN A 49 0.97 -3.26 7.67
CA ASN A 49 1.58 -3.62 8.96
C ASN A 49 0.61 -3.43 10.12
N SER A 50 -0.09 -2.31 10.17
CA SER A 50 -1.09 -2.02 11.21
C SER A 50 -2.26 -3.01 11.14
N PHE A 51 -2.76 -3.29 9.95
CA PHE A 51 -3.78 -4.31 9.70
C PHE A 51 -3.36 -5.68 10.27
N PHE A 52 -2.16 -6.18 9.92
CA PHE A 52 -1.68 -7.48 10.39
C PHE A 52 -1.48 -7.53 11.90
N ARG A 53 -1.05 -6.43 12.54
CA ARG A 53 -1.00 -6.34 14.00
C ARG A 53 -2.38 -6.54 14.59
N GLN A 54 -3.39 -5.82 14.10
CA GLN A 54 -4.75 -5.92 14.65
C GLN A 54 -5.36 -7.30 14.43
N VAL A 55 -5.28 -7.85 13.21
CA VAL A 55 -5.76 -9.20 12.91
C VAL A 55 -5.11 -10.23 13.83
N SER A 56 -3.81 -10.14 14.04
CA SER A 56 -3.08 -11.07 14.92
C SER A 56 -3.45 -10.90 16.39
N LEU A 57 -3.54 -9.66 16.88
CA LEU A 57 -3.91 -9.38 18.27
C LEU A 57 -5.33 -9.86 18.59
N LEU A 58 -6.25 -9.77 17.64
CA LEU A 58 -7.62 -10.26 17.77
C LEU A 58 -7.72 -11.80 17.65
N SER A 59 -6.75 -12.44 16.98
CA SER A 59 -6.75 -13.89 16.73
C SER A 59 -5.96 -14.70 17.75
N ILE A 60 -4.94 -14.10 18.40
CA ILE A 60 -4.08 -14.80 19.36
C ILE A 60 -4.82 -14.99 20.69
N LYS A 61 -5.09 -16.25 21.02
CA LYS A 61 -5.69 -16.67 22.31
C LYS A 61 -4.65 -17.00 23.39
N LYS A 62 -3.37 -16.70 23.15
CA LYS A 62 -2.27 -17.00 24.09
C LYS A 62 -2.01 -15.79 24.98
N ASN A 63 -1.62 -16.05 26.24
CA ASN A 63 -1.22 -15.01 27.17
C ASN A 63 0.23 -14.57 26.89
N ILE A 64 0.43 -13.90 25.76
CA ILE A 64 1.71 -13.30 25.35
C ILE A 64 1.54 -11.77 25.41
N ASP A 65 2.62 -11.07 25.77
CA ASP A 65 2.61 -9.62 25.80
C ASP A 65 2.26 -9.03 24.42
N ARG A 66 1.37 -8.02 24.41
CA ARG A 66 0.87 -7.43 23.15
C ARG A 66 1.97 -6.71 22.39
N LEU A 67 2.91 -6.05 23.08
CA LEU A 67 4.01 -5.35 22.43
C LEU A 67 4.97 -6.36 21.81
N GLU A 68 5.24 -7.48 22.49
CA GLU A 68 6.06 -8.55 21.93
C GLU A 68 5.45 -9.12 20.64
N ILE A 69 4.13 -9.33 20.60
CA ILE A 69 3.42 -9.75 19.38
C ILE A 69 3.62 -8.72 18.27
N MET A 70 3.40 -7.42 18.56
CA MET A 70 3.53 -6.36 17.57
C MET A 70 4.96 -6.27 17.02
N ASP A 71 5.98 -6.30 17.88
CA ASP A 71 7.39 -6.26 17.50
C ASP A 71 7.78 -7.46 16.62
N ASN A 72 7.27 -8.64 16.94
CA ASN A 72 7.53 -9.84 16.13
C ASN A 72 6.86 -9.76 14.76
N ILE A 73 5.63 -9.23 14.69
CA ILE A 73 4.98 -8.95 13.42
C ILE A 73 5.83 -7.96 12.63
N ASP A 74 6.23 -6.84 13.23
CA ASP A 74 6.97 -5.77 12.52
C ASP A 74 8.30 -6.21 11.90
N LYS A 75 8.96 -7.22 12.49
CA LYS A 75 10.19 -7.81 11.93
C LYS A 75 9.97 -8.58 10.63
N VAL A 76 8.75 -9.01 10.34
CA VAL A 76 8.41 -9.69 9.09
C VAL A 76 8.10 -8.64 8.00
N GLY A 77 8.60 -8.84 6.79
CA GLY A 77 8.28 -7.96 5.66
C GLY A 77 6.79 -7.97 5.35
N PHE A 78 6.20 -6.82 5.01
CA PHE A 78 4.75 -6.73 4.75
C PHE A 78 4.29 -7.64 3.60
N ILE A 79 5.13 -7.85 2.58
CA ILE A 79 4.86 -8.78 1.48
C ILE A 79 4.74 -10.21 2.00
N ASP A 80 5.67 -10.64 2.85
CA ASP A 80 5.68 -11.98 3.42
C ASP A 80 4.48 -12.18 4.34
N LYS A 81 4.10 -11.16 5.13
CA LYS A 81 2.86 -11.18 5.92
C LYS A 81 1.64 -11.39 5.04
N THR A 82 1.53 -10.66 3.94
CA THR A 82 0.41 -10.82 3.00
C THR A 82 0.36 -12.22 2.41
N ILE A 83 1.50 -12.78 2.01
CA ILE A 83 1.59 -14.15 1.50
C ILE A 83 1.13 -15.15 2.58
N LEU A 84 1.68 -15.05 3.78
CA LEU A 84 1.32 -15.94 4.89
C LEU A 84 -0.17 -15.82 5.25
N PHE A 85 -0.71 -14.61 5.26
CA PHE A 85 -2.13 -14.37 5.51
C PHE A 85 -3.01 -15.06 4.46
N ILE A 86 -2.70 -14.93 3.17
CA ILE A 86 -3.49 -15.51 2.08
C ILE A 86 -3.41 -17.04 2.03
N TYR A 87 -2.27 -17.63 2.41
CA TYR A 87 -2.10 -19.08 2.31
C TYR A 87 -2.39 -19.86 3.59
N ASN A 88 -2.26 -19.23 4.77
CA ASN A 88 -2.37 -19.94 6.05
C ASN A 88 -3.60 -19.58 6.85
N SER A 89 -4.29 -18.50 6.51
CA SER A 89 -5.59 -18.21 7.14
C SER A 89 -6.67 -19.12 6.57
N LYS A 90 -7.71 -19.35 7.37
CA LYS A 90 -8.92 -20.03 6.89
C LYS A 90 -9.84 -19.00 6.28
N PHE A 91 -10.28 -19.26 5.06
CA PHE A 91 -11.25 -18.42 4.37
C PHE A 91 -12.46 -19.26 3.99
N ASP A 92 -13.65 -18.70 4.17
CA ASP A 92 -14.89 -19.25 3.64
C ASP A 92 -15.34 -18.38 2.47
N PHE A 93 -14.98 -18.79 1.25
CA PHE A 93 -15.32 -18.06 0.02
C PHE A 93 -16.75 -18.34 -0.47
N GLY A 94 -17.48 -19.29 0.12
CA GLY A 94 -18.80 -19.70 -0.37
C GLY A 94 -18.84 -19.92 -1.88
N THR A 95 -19.66 -19.14 -2.58
CA THR A 95 -19.82 -19.16 -4.04
C THR A 95 -18.82 -18.30 -4.81
N GLU A 96 -17.97 -17.52 -4.14
CA GLU A 96 -17.08 -16.50 -4.73
C GLU A 96 -15.67 -17.02 -5.07
N ILE A 97 -15.53 -18.34 -5.29
CA ILE A 97 -14.23 -18.98 -5.57
C ILE A 97 -13.56 -18.39 -6.81
N GLU A 98 -14.30 -18.07 -7.87
CA GLU A 98 -13.74 -17.46 -9.08
C GLU A 98 -13.17 -16.07 -8.81
N GLU A 99 -13.79 -15.30 -7.92
CA GLU A 99 -13.31 -13.98 -7.52
C GLU A 99 -12.06 -14.12 -6.64
N ALA A 100 -12.01 -15.13 -5.77
CA ALA A 100 -10.82 -15.46 -5.00
C ALA A 100 -9.61 -15.77 -5.91
N ILE A 101 -9.81 -16.46 -7.05
CA ILE A 101 -8.76 -16.71 -8.04
C ILE A 101 -8.26 -15.39 -8.68
N LYS A 102 -9.16 -14.44 -8.96
CA LYS A 102 -8.77 -13.13 -9.50
C LYS A 102 -7.96 -12.34 -8.48
N HIS A 103 -8.43 -12.29 -7.23
CA HIS A 103 -7.74 -11.60 -6.15
C HIS A 103 -6.44 -12.27 -5.72
N HIS A 104 -6.24 -13.55 -6.01
CA HIS A 104 -4.96 -14.22 -5.76
C HIS A 104 -3.77 -13.52 -6.45
N LYS A 105 -4.01 -12.85 -7.59
CA LYS A 105 -3.00 -12.09 -8.33
C LYS A 105 -2.43 -10.90 -7.53
N ILE A 106 -3.06 -10.48 -6.44
CA ILE A 106 -2.57 -9.35 -5.64
C ILE A 106 -1.17 -9.58 -5.09
N ILE A 107 -0.74 -10.83 -4.85
CA ILE A 107 0.64 -11.12 -4.40
C ILE A 107 1.66 -10.64 -5.43
N GLY A 108 1.42 -10.94 -6.72
CA GLY A 108 2.28 -10.48 -7.81
C GLY A 108 2.23 -8.97 -7.99
N ILE A 109 1.03 -8.39 -7.89
CA ILE A 109 0.84 -6.93 -7.98
C ILE A 109 1.58 -6.21 -6.84
N LEU A 110 1.50 -6.73 -5.62
CA LEU A 110 2.15 -6.20 -4.42
C LEU A 110 3.67 -6.16 -4.56
N ARG A 111 4.28 -7.26 -5.05
CA ARG A 111 5.73 -7.30 -5.32
C ARG A 111 6.14 -6.27 -6.36
N ASN A 112 5.42 -6.21 -7.48
CA ASN A 112 5.69 -5.24 -8.54
C ASN A 112 5.51 -3.78 -8.08
N PHE A 113 4.54 -3.54 -7.22
CA PHE A 113 4.32 -2.24 -6.60
C PHE A 113 5.52 -1.89 -5.70
N ALA A 114 5.88 -2.76 -4.75
CA ALA A 114 7.01 -2.54 -3.84
C ALA A 114 8.36 -2.34 -4.56
N GLU A 115 8.64 -3.07 -5.65
CA GLU A 115 9.84 -2.87 -6.47
C GLU A 115 9.93 -1.46 -7.08
N THR A 116 8.78 -0.82 -7.32
CA THR A 116 8.72 0.55 -7.85
C THR A 116 9.31 1.53 -6.85
N ARG A 117 9.01 1.39 -5.55
CA ARG A 117 9.64 2.19 -4.48
C ARG A 117 11.16 2.13 -4.52
N ASN A 118 11.73 0.93 -4.66
CA ASN A 118 13.17 0.74 -4.68
C ASN A 118 13.80 1.46 -5.88
N LYS A 119 13.14 1.43 -7.04
CA LYS A 119 13.57 2.17 -8.25
C LYS A 119 13.49 3.69 -8.07
N LEU A 120 12.48 4.18 -7.33
CA LEU A 120 12.31 5.60 -7.01
C LEU A 120 13.37 6.09 -6.00
N LEU A 121 13.63 5.35 -4.92
CA LEU A 121 14.50 5.77 -3.82
C LEU A 121 16.00 5.52 -4.07
N HIS A 122 16.38 4.47 -4.82
CA HIS A 122 17.79 4.11 -5.05
C HIS A 122 18.45 4.79 -6.27
N GLY A 123 17.91 5.91 -6.74
CA GLY A 123 18.74 6.89 -7.48
C GLY A 123 18.94 6.68 -8.99
N HIS A 124 18.28 5.72 -9.64
CA HIS A 124 18.30 5.72 -11.12
C HIS A 124 17.31 6.73 -11.73
N ALA A 125 16.23 7.07 -11.03
CA ALA A 125 15.17 7.98 -11.50
C ALA A 125 15.41 9.47 -11.21
N ILE A 126 16.13 9.82 -10.14
CA ILE A 126 16.19 11.20 -9.60
C ILE A 126 17.57 11.86 -9.84
N ALA A 127 18.60 11.11 -10.21
CA ALA A 127 19.93 11.66 -10.45
C ALA A 127 19.98 12.47 -11.76
N THR A 128 20.08 13.80 -11.65
CA THR A 128 20.46 14.68 -12.76
C THR A 128 21.97 14.82 -12.75
N PHE A 129 22.65 14.26 -13.76
CA PHE A 129 24.10 14.44 -13.90
C PHE A 129 24.37 15.71 -14.70
N HIS A 130 24.93 16.73 -14.06
CA HIS A 130 25.51 17.87 -14.75
C HIS A 130 26.96 17.52 -15.09
N THR A 131 27.29 17.45 -16.38
CA THR A 131 28.68 17.34 -16.84
C THR A 131 29.17 18.75 -17.19
N GLU A 132 30.37 19.11 -16.75
CA GLU A 132 30.91 20.48 -16.86
C GLU A 132 31.22 20.94 -18.30
N GLU A 133 31.03 20.07 -19.30
CA GLU A 133 31.18 20.41 -20.71
C GLU A 133 29.88 20.07 -21.47
N ASN A 134 29.20 21.13 -21.91
CA ASN A 134 27.90 21.18 -22.62
C ASN A 134 26.63 21.21 -21.76
N ARG A 135 25.95 22.35 -21.84
CA ARG A 135 24.66 22.73 -21.23
C ARG A 135 23.45 21.94 -21.77
N ILE A 136 23.54 20.61 -21.84
CA ILE A 136 22.38 19.76 -22.12
C ILE A 136 22.29 18.73 -20.99
N PRO A 137 21.31 18.84 -20.07
CA PRO A 137 21.14 17.84 -19.03
C PRO A 137 20.91 16.48 -19.69
N ARG A 138 21.85 15.53 -19.51
CA ARG A 138 21.60 14.13 -19.82
C ARG A 138 20.64 13.59 -18.76
N LEU A 139 19.35 13.71 -19.04
CA LEU A 139 18.30 13.06 -18.27
C LEU A 139 18.63 11.56 -18.23
N SER A 140 18.68 10.97 -17.03
CA SER A 140 18.83 9.51 -16.91
C SER A 140 17.69 8.84 -17.69
N ARG A 141 17.95 7.68 -18.30
CA ARG A 141 16.91 6.91 -19.04
C ARG A 141 15.63 6.70 -18.23
N SER A 142 15.71 6.74 -16.91
CA SER A 142 14.60 6.54 -15.97
C SER A 142 13.72 7.77 -15.75
N ARG A 143 14.20 8.99 -16.04
CA ARG A 143 13.38 10.21 -15.97
C ARG A 143 12.28 10.27 -17.04
N LYS A 144 12.39 9.42 -18.07
CA LYS A 144 11.33 9.19 -19.09
C LYS A 144 10.20 8.27 -18.60
N ILE A 145 10.38 7.55 -17.48
CA ILE A 145 9.41 6.58 -16.96
C ILE A 145 8.38 7.25 -16.04
N LEU A 146 8.78 8.30 -15.32
CA LEU A 146 7.89 9.10 -14.47
C LEU A 146 7.01 10.02 -15.33
N ASN A 147 5.94 9.43 -15.85
CA ASN A 147 4.89 10.13 -16.57
C ASN A 147 3.53 9.77 -16.01
N LEU A 148 2.50 10.43 -16.52
CA LEU A 148 1.15 10.28 -16.04
C LEU A 148 0.61 8.84 -16.16
N ASN A 149 0.89 8.16 -17.27
CA ASN A 149 0.45 6.78 -17.47
C ASN A 149 1.06 5.84 -16.43
N PHE A 150 2.34 6.06 -16.08
CA PHE A 150 2.99 5.30 -15.02
C PHE A 150 2.35 5.56 -13.66
N LEU A 151 2.03 6.82 -13.33
CA LEU A 151 1.33 7.16 -12.10
C LEU A 151 -0.05 6.48 -12.02
N GLN A 152 -0.84 6.56 -13.09
CA GLN A 152 -2.14 5.89 -13.19
C GLN A 152 -2.03 4.38 -13.00
N GLU A 153 -1.00 3.76 -13.58
CA GLU A 153 -0.72 2.34 -13.41
C GLU A 153 -0.46 2.00 -11.93
N GLN A 154 0.36 2.81 -11.24
CA GLN A 154 0.66 2.60 -9.82
C GLN A 154 -0.57 2.81 -8.93
N ILE A 155 -1.40 3.82 -9.20
CA ILE A 155 -2.68 4.03 -8.52
C ILE A 155 -3.60 2.81 -8.72
N THR A 156 -3.70 2.31 -9.96
CA THR A 156 -4.51 1.13 -10.28
C THR A 156 -4.02 -0.10 -9.53
N ARG A 157 -2.69 -0.31 -9.46
CA ARG A 157 -2.08 -1.41 -8.70
C ARG A 157 -2.39 -1.29 -7.21
N PHE A 158 -2.22 -0.10 -6.64
CA PHE A 158 -2.55 0.19 -5.24
C PHE A 158 -4.00 -0.15 -4.91
N ARG A 159 -4.97 0.33 -5.71
CA ARG A 159 -6.40 0.01 -5.54
C ARG A 159 -6.68 -1.49 -5.61
N LYS A 160 -6.09 -2.19 -6.58
CA LYS A 160 -6.26 -3.65 -6.72
C LYS A 160 -5.74 -4.41 -5.50
N ILE A 161 -4.62 -3.98 -4.93
CA ILE A 161 -4.08 -4.58 -3.71
C ILE A 161 -5.06 -4.38 -2.56
N LEU A 162 -5.53 -3.14 -2.32
CA LEU A 162 -6.46 -2.86 -1.23
C LEU A 162 -7.80 -3.59 -1.39
N ALA A 163 -8.35 -3.62 -2.60
CA ALA A 163 -9.57 -4.37 -2.90
C ALA A 163 -9.40 -5.87 -2.65
N GLY A 164 -8.28 -6.47 -3.06
CA GLY A 164 -8.05 -7.89 -2.77
C GLY A 164 -7.82 -8.17 -1.29
N MET A 165 -7.14 -7.28 -0.56
CA MET A 165 -7.01 -7.42 0.89
C MET A 165 -8.35 -7.32 1.61
N ARG A 166 -9.25 -6.42 1.17
CA ARG A 166 -10.64 -6.35 1.66
C ARG A 166 -11.39 -7.64 1.39
N PHE A 167 -11.34 -8.14 0.16
CA PHE A 167 -11.95 -9.42 -0.21
C PHE A 167 -11.51 -10.57 0.71
N TYR A 168 -10.21 -10.69 0.98
CA TYR A 168 -9.72 -11.71 1.91
C TYR A 168 -10.17 -11.47 3.36
N LEU A 169 -10.24 -10.23 3.82
CA LEU A 169 -10.72 -9.90 5.16
C LEU A 169 -12.21 -10.27 5.34
N ASP A 170 -13.03 -9.98 4.35
CA ASP A 170 -14.48 -10.25 4.38
C ASP A 170 -14.75 -11.75 4.52
N HIS A 171 -13.99 -12.56 3.76
CA HIS A 171 -14.09 -14.01 3.76
C HIS A 171 -13.25 -14.70 4.85
N LEU A 172 -12.60 -13.94 5.74
CA LEU A 172 -11.77 -14.51 6.80
C LEU A 172 -12.62 -15.22 7.86
N ASP A 173 -12.43 -16.53 7.99
CA ASP A 173 -13.00 -17.34 9.07
C ASP A 173 -12.22 -17.09 10.37
N SER A 174 -12.69 -16.11 11.15
CA SER A 174 -12.02 -15.62 12.36
C SER A 174 -13.04 -15.19 13.42
N PRO A 175 -12.61 -15.05 14.69
CA PRO A 175 -13.47 -14.52 15.75
C PRO A 175 -13.72 -13.00 15.65
N ILE A 176 -13.21 -12.31 14.61
CA ILE A 176 -13.42 -10.89 14.40
C ILE A 176 -14.87 -10.67 13.98
N THR A 177 -15.58 -9.76 14.64
CA THR A 177 -16.96 -9.42 14.28
C THR A 177 -17.02 -8.73 12.93
N GLU A 178 -18.18 -8.76 12.26
CA GLU A 178 -18.37 -8.05 11.00
C GLU A 178 -18.11 -6.54 11.13
N SER A 179 -18.54 -5.92 12.24
CA SER A 179 -18.18 -4.53 12.55
C SER A 179 -16.67 -4.32 12.68
N GLY A 180 -15.95 -5.27 13.29
CA GLY A 180 -14.50 -5.20 13.42
C GLY A 180 -13.78 -5.36 12.08
N LYS A 181 -14.28 -6.21 11.18
CA LYS A 181 -13.78 -6.30 9.80
C LYS A 181 -13.98 -4.99 9.06
N GLN A 182 -15.16 -4.38 9.19
CA GLN A 182 -15.45 -3.08 8.60
C GLN A 182 -14.51 -1.99 9.14
N ASP A 183 -14.32 -1.89 10.46
CA ASP A 183 -13.40 -0.92 11.09
C ASP A 183 -11.97 -1.08 10.56
N LEU A 184 -11.49 -2.32 10.41
CA LEU A 184 -10.17 -2.61 9.85
C LEU A 184 -10.08 -2.22 8.37
N ALA A 185 -11.11 -2.49 7.58
CA ALA A 185 -11.16 -2.14 6.17
C ALA A 185 -11.15 -0.62 5.96
N GLU A 186 -11.94 0.12 6.74
CA GLU A 186 -12.00 1.59 6.70
C GLU A 186 -10.68 2.23 7.14
N SER A 187 -10.08 1.70 8.22
CA SER A 187 -8.86 2.26 8.79
C SER A 187 -7.64 2.03 7.88
N TYR A 188 -7.46 0.82 7.36
CA TYR A 188 -6.20 0.39 6.77
C TYR A 188 -6.28 -0.01 5.30
N LEU A 189 -7.46 -0.37 4.80
CA LEU A 189 -7.64 -0.87 3.44
C LEU A 189 -8.43 0.09 2.55
N ASP A 190 -8.60 1.34 2.99
CA ASP A 190 -9.39 2.33 2.28
C ASP A 190 -8.63 3.19 1.27
N ASP A 191 -9.17 3.23 0.06
CA ASP A 191 -8.72 3.98 -1.11
C ASP A 191 -9.63 5.16 -1.49
N SER A 192 -10.68 5.45 -0.71
CA SER A 192 -11.65 6.54 -0.98
C SER A 192 -11.02 7.93 -1.09
N PHE A 193 -9.83 8.12 -0.53
CA PHE A 193 -9.05 9.36 -0.61
C PHE A 193 -8.52 9.64 -2.04
N ILE A 194 -8.57 8.65 -2.94
CA ILE A 194 -8.19 8.76 -4.34
C ILE A 194 -9.49 8.88 -5.18
N PRO A 195 -9.69 9.96 -5.96
CA PRO A 195 -10.89 10.15 -6.78
C PRO A 195 -11.06 9.06 -7.84
N GLU A 196 -12.29 8.58 -8.07
CA GLU A 196 -12.61 7.45 -8.96
C GLU A 196 -11.96 7.60 -10.34
N ALA A 197 -12.23 8.74 -10.98
CA ALA A 197 -11.50 9.23 -12.13
C ALA A 197 -10.48 10.26 -11.64
N VAL A 198 -9.21 10.00 -11.90
CA VAL A 198 -8.22 11.08 -11.84
C VAL A 198 -8.39 11.86 -13.13
N GLU A 199 -9.09 12.99 -13.07
CA GLU A 199 -9.17 13.94 -14.19
C GLU A 199 -7.78 14.52 -14.41
N LEU A 200 -7.20 14.23 -15.57
CA LEU A 200 -5.80 14.49 -15.90
C LEU A 200 -5.68 15.23 -17.23
#